data_AF-A0A653ZJ01-F1
#
_entry.id   AF-A0A653ZJ01-F1
#
_cell.length_a   1.000
_cell.length_b   1.000
_cell.length_c   1.000
_cell.angle_alpha   90.00
_cell.angle_beta   90.00
_cell.angle_gamma   90.00
#
_symmetry.space_group_name_H-M   'P 1'
#
loop_
_entity.id
_entity.type
_entity.pdbx_description
1 polymer ?
#
loop_
_entity_poly.entity_id
_entity_poly.type
_entity_poly.pdbx_seq_one_letter_code
_entity_poly.pdbx_strand_id
1 'polypeptide(L)' 'MDKELLRKYLNDDGFKAVGVIFGNKRIILESDIHVDYEHEVIIYPMKNSTRIIPFNAISYLDLLDKNDQYINYFKEV' A
#
# COMPACT_ATOMS: atom_id res chain seq x y z
N MET A 1 7.53 -4.38 -4.90
CA MET A 1 6.18 -4.46 -5.47
C MET A 1 6.17 -3.75 -6.81
N ASP A 2 5.44 -4.27 -7.78
CA ASP A 2 5.29 -3.64 -9.09
C ASP A 2 4.53 -2.31 -9.00
N LYS A 3 4.99 -1.29 -9.73
CA LYS A 3 4.43 0.06 -9.68
C LYS A 3 3.04 0.14 -10.31
N GLU A 4 2.75 -0.64 -11.35
CA GLU A 4 1.46 -0.63 -12.03
C GLU A 4 0.42 -1.36 -11.17
N LEU A 5 0.82 -2.42 -10.46
CA LEU A 5 -0.02 -3.09 -9.48
C LEU A 5 -0.40 -2.15 -8.31
N LEU A 6 0.57 -1.41 -7.77
CA LEU A 6 0.31 -0.39 -6.75
C LEU A 6 -0.61 0.70 -7.29
N ARG A 7 -0.34 1.22 -8.49
CA ARG A 7 -1.18 2.23 -9.13
C ARG A 7 -2.62 1.75 -9.30
N LYS A 8 -2.81 0.50 -9.72
CA LYS A 8 -4.13 -0.10 -9.87
C LYS A 8 -4.88 -0.08 -8.53
N TYR A 9 -4.32 -0.68 -7.49
CA TYR A 9 -5.08 -0.91 -6.25
C TYR A 9 -5.18 0.31 -5.34
N LEU A 10 -4.21 1.22 -5.36
CA LEU A 10 -4.28 2.46 -4.57
C LEU A 10 -5.29 3.47 -5.14
N ASN A 11 -5.72 3.30 -6.40
CA ASN A 11 -6.72 4.13 -7.06
C ASN A 11 -8.03 3.35 -7.34
N ASP A 12 -8.22 2.17 -6.73
CA ASP A 12 -9.39 1.32 -6.97
C ASP A 12 -10.44 1.51 -5.85
N ASP A 13 -11.53 2.20 -6.19
CA ASP A 13 -12.68 2.43 -5.31
C ASP A 13 -13.52 1.16 -5.03
N GLY A 14 -13.12 0.02 -5.61
CA GLY A 14 -13.66 -1.30 -5.32
C GLY A 14 -13.26 -1.81 -3.94
N PHE A 15 -12.16 -1.32 -3.36
CA PHE A 15 -11.67 -1.72 -2.05
C PHE A 15 -11.98 -0.67 -0.98
N LYS A 16 -12.28 -1.15 0.23
CA LYS A 16 -12.50 -0.31 1.42
C LYS A 16 -11.19 0.24 1.96
N ALA A 17 -10.12 -0.56 1.90
CA ALA A 17 -8.79 -0.15 2.33
C ALA A 17 -7.69 -1.00 1.68
N VAL A 18 -6.49 -0.41 1.58
CA VAL A 18 -5.29 -1.11 1.11
C VAL A 18 -4.27 -1.15 2.26
N GLY A 19 -3.94 -2.36 2.69
CA GLY A 19 -2.85 -2.63 3.62
C GLY A 19 -1.55 -2.86 2.87
N VAL A 20 -0.49 -2.16 3.26
CA VAL A 20 0.88 -2.40 2.77
C VAL A 20 1.68 -3.13 3.84
N ILE A 21 2.28 -4.26 3.45
CA ILE A 21 3.11 -5.06 4.33
C ILE A 21 4.56 -4.94 3.87
N PHE A 22 5.44 -4.56 4.81
CA PHE A 22 6.87 -4.41 4.58
C PHE A 22 7.61 -4.88 5.84
N GLY A 23 8.54 -5.82 5.68
CA GLY A 23 9.15 -6.52 6.80
C GLY A 23 8.10 -7.20 7.68
N ASN A 24 8.12 -6.91 8.99
CA ASN A 24 7.13 -7.42 9.96
C ASN A 24 6.02 -6.42 10.29
N LYS A 25 5.85 -5.36 9.48
CA LYS A 25 4.90 -4.28 9.73
C LYS A 25 3.79 -4.29 8.69
N ARG A 26 2.57 -4.03 9.16
CA ARG A 26 1.39 -3.79 8.35
C ARG A 26 0.93 -2.35 8.59
N ILE A 27 0.67 -1.62 7.51
CA ILE A 27 0.06 -0.28 7.56
C ILE A 27 -1.16 -0.29 6.68
N ILE A 28 -2.31 0.11 7.23
CA ILE A 28 -3.49 0.41 6.43
C ILE A 28 -3.32 1.84 5.93
N LEU A 29 -3.33 1.99 4.61
CA LEU A 29 -3.22 3.29 3.98
C LEU A 29 -4.58 3.99 4.04
N GLU A 30 -4.61 5.12 4.74
CA GLU A 30 -5.78 6.00 4.82
C GLU A 30 -5.66 7.13 3.79
N SER A 31 -6.68 7.98 3.66
CA SER A 31 -6.86 8.94 2.57
C SER A 31 -5.76 10.01 2.41
N ASP A 32 -4.89 10.19 3.40
CA ASP A 32 -3.84 11.21 3.41
C ASP A 32 -2.46 10.63 3.06
N ILE A 33 -2.38 9.82 2.01
CA ILE A 33 -1.11 9.27 1.50
C ILE A 33 -0.66 10.06 0.27
N HIS A 34 0.65 10.21 0.12
CA HIS A 34 1.26 10.65 -1.13
C HIS A 34 2.04 9.50 -1.76
N VAL A 35 1.83 9.24 -3.04
CA VAL A 35 2.52 8.17 -3.77
C VAL A 35 3.35 8.80 -4.87
N ASP A 36 4.67 8.70 -4.73
CA ASP A 36 5.62 9.15 -5.74
C ASP A 36 5.99 7.96 -6.63
N TYR A 37 5.37 7.90 -7.81
CA TYR A 37 5.62 6.83 -8.78
C TYR A 37 6.93 7.01 -9.56
N GLU A 38 7.51 8.21 -9.57
CA GLU A 38 8.80 8.47 -10.23
C GLU A 38 9.94 7.91 -9.38
N HIS A 39 9.88 8.15 -8.07
CA HIS A 39 10.86 7.66 -7.10
C HIS A 39 10.47 6.32 -6.45
N GLU A 40 9.32 5.75 -6.83
CA GLU A 40 8.82 4.47 -6.34
C GLU A 40 8.71 4.39 -4.80
N VAL A 41 8.12 5.42 -4.18
CA VAL A 41 7.91 5.50 -2.73
C VAL A 41 6.48 5.89 -2.36
N ILE A 42 5.98 5.34 -1.24
CA ILE A 42 4.78 5.82 -0.55
C ILE A 42 5.25 6.70 0.61
N ILE A 43 4.75 7.92 0.66
CA ILE A 43 4.99 8.89 1.73
C ILE A 43 3.73 8.94 2.57
N TYR A 44 3.84 8.44 3.80
CA TYR A 44 2.74 8.30 4.74
C TYR A 44 2.98 9.21 5.96
N PRO A 45 2.24 10.32 6.10
CA PRO A 45 2.31 11.17 7.29
C PRO A 45 1.75 10.44 8.50
N MET A 46 2.45 10.56 9.63
CA MET A 46 2.02 10.09 10.94
C MET A 46 2.02 11.28 11.90
N LYS A 47 1.31 11.17 13.03
CA LYS A 47 1.11 12.25 14.01
C LYS A 47 2.35 13.11 14.33
N ASN A 48 3.56 12.51 14.39
CA ASN A 48 4.82 13.22 14.70
C ASN A 48 5.98 12.88 13.74
N SER A 49 5.72 12.23 12.60
CA SER A 49 6.79 11.77 11.71
C SER A 49 6.25 11.48 10.32
N THR A 50 7.11 11.52 9.30
CA THR A 50 6.77 11.00 7.98
C THR A 50 7.43 9.65 7.78
N ARG A 51 6.66 8.66 7.32
CA ARG A 51 7.18 7.36 6.91
C ARG A 51 7.32 7.30 5.40
N ILE A 52 8.50 6.93 4.93
CA ILE A 52 8.77 6.67 3.52
C ILE A 52 8.88 5.16 3.35
N ILE A 53 8.04 4.58 2.48
CA ILE A 53 7.97 3.15 2.21
C ILE A 53 8.35 2.95 0.74
N PRO A 54 9.58 2.48 0.46
CA PRO A 54 9.98 2.11 -0.89
C PRO A 54 9.13 0.96 -1.44
N PHE A 55 8.75 1.02 -2.71
CA PHE A 55 7.96 -0.04 -3.35
C PHE A 55 8.67 -1.39 -3.27
N ASN A 56 10.01 -1.39 -3.38
CA ASN A 56 10.82 -2.60 -3.32
C ASN A 56 10.80 -3.30 -1.93
N ALA A 57 10.50 -2.55 -0.86
CA ALA A 57 10.39 -3.05 0.52
C ALA A 57 9.02 -3.67 0.82
N ILE A 58 8.03 -3.44 -0.04
CA ILE A 58 6.69 -4.00 0.09
C ILE A 58 6.71 -5.47 -0.33
N SER A 59 6.34 -6.33 0.62
CA SER A 59 6.26 -7.78 0.47
C SER A 59 4.95 -8.22 -0.16
N TYR A 60 3.81 -7.67 0.30
CA TYR A 60 2.49 -7.94 -0.25
C TYR A 60 1.50 -6.82 0.08
N LEU A 61 0.37 -6.81 -0.63
CA LEU A 61 -0.79 -5.95 -0.35
C LEU A 61 -1.92 -6.78 0.26
N ASP A 62 -2.55 -6.27 1.31
CA ASP A 62 -3.81 -6.76 1.86
C ASP A 62 -4.93 -5.85 1.38
N LEU A 63 -5.75 -6.29 0.44
CA LEU A 63 -6.90 -5.52 -0.01
C LEU A 63 -8.12 -5.92 0.81
N LEU A 64 -8.71 -4.97 1.52
CA LEU A 64 -9.98 -5.17 2.21
C LEU A 64 -11.11 -4.77 1.27
N ASP A 65 -11.94 -5.72 0.87
CA ASP A 65 -13.10 -5.43 0.02
C ASP A 65 -14.27 -4.81 0.82
N LYS A 66 -15.36 -4.47 0.12
CA LYS A 66 -16.56 -3.87 0.74
C LYS A 66 -17.36 -4.84 1.62
N ASN A 67 -17.09 -6.13 1.54
CA ASN A 67 -17.71 -7.19 2.35
C ASN A 67 -16.82 -7.62 3.53
N ASP A 68 -15.79 -6.84 3.85
CA ASP A 68 -14.79 -7.13 4.88
C ASP A 68 -14.00 -8.42 4.64
N GLN A 69 -13.84 -8.85 3.38
CA GLN A 69 -12.97 -9.95 2.98
C GLN A 69 -11.59 -9.45 2.57
N TYR A 70 -10.55 -10.21 2.93
CA TYR A 70 -9.17 -9.90 2.58
C TYR A 70 -8.73 -10.66 1.33
N ILE A 71 -8.13 -9.93 0.38
CA ILE A 71 -7.45 -10.48 -0.79
C ILE A 71 -5.99 -10.06 -0.74
N ASN A 72 -5.09 -11.05 -0.69
CA ASN A 72 -3.67 -10.81 -0.50
C ASN A 72 -2.91 -10.95 -1.84
N TYR A 73 -2.18 -9.91 -2.23
CA TYR A 73 -1.36 -9.88 -3.45
C TYR A 73 0.12 -9.84 -3.09
N PHE A 74 0.80 -10.97 -3.30
CA PHE A 74 2.23 -11.10 -3.02
C PHE A 74 3.07 -10.48 -4.12
N LYS A 75 4.21 -9.88 -3.75
CA LYS A 75 5.27 -9.56 -4.70
C LYS A 75 5.71 -10.88 -5.36
N GLU A 76 5.69 -10.94 -6.68
CA GLU A 76 6.30 -12.06 -7.40
C GLU A 76 7.79 -12.17 -7.03
N VAL A 77 8.24 -13.39 -6.72
CA VAL A 77 9.60 -13.69 -6.26
C VAL A 77 10.52 -13.87 -7.46
#